data_AF-A0A928KJ13-F1
#
_entry.id   AF-A0A928KJ13-F1
#
_cell.length_a   1.000
_cell.length_b   1.000
_cell.length_c   1.000
_cell.angle_alpha   90.00
_cell.angle_beta   90.00
_cell.angle_gamma   90.00
#
_symmetry.space_group_name_H-M   'P 1'
#
loop_
_entity.id
_entity.type
_entity.pdbx_description
1 polymer ?
#
loop_
_entity_poly.entity_id
_entity_poly.type
_entity_poly.pdbx_seq_one_letter_code
_entity_poly.pdbx_strand_id
1 'polypeptide(L)'
;MLKGFIEQVLPYIISVLEIMGILIVIWSACKAFLQYIQNTFFKKNYDLQFLFATGLATALEFKMAAEILKTVLVRDIKELIMLGAVIILRALVTILLRFEIRGSKPKKINEENKSNAESK
;
A
#
# COMPACT_ATOMS: atom_id res chain seq x y z
N MET A 1 -24.91 -23.48 -16.19
CA MET A 1 -24.81 -22.24 -16.99
C MET A 1 -23.92 -21.19 -16.31
N LEU A 2 -24.16 -20.81 -15.04
CA LEU A 2 -23.32 -19.81 -14.34
C LEU A 2 -21.81 -20.16 -14.25
N LYS A 3 -21.45 -21.43 -14.01
CA LYS A 3 -20.04 -21.84 -13.89
C LYS A 3 -19.24 -21.60 -15.17
N GLY A 4 -19.81 -21.93 -16.34
CA GLY A 4 -19.18 -21.67 -17.63
C GLY A 4 -19.07 -20.17 -17.95
N PHE A 5 -20.06 -19.37 -17.53
CA PHE A 5 -20.00 -17.91 -17.67
C PHE A 5 -18.86 -17.30 -16.81
N ILE A 6 -18.71 -17.77 -15.57
CA ILE A 6 -17.61 -17.37 -14.69
C ILE A 6 -16.27 -17.77 -15.30
N GLU A 7 -16.11 -19.02 -15.73
CA GLU A 7 -14.86 -19.50 -16.33
C GLU A 7 -14.45 -18.71 -17.58
N GLN A 8 -15.41 -18.13 -18.31
CA GLN A 8 -15.15 -17.33 -19.50
C GLN A 8 -14.82 -15.86 -19.18
N VAL A 9 -15.47 -15.25 -18.17
CA VAL A 9 -15.31 -13.82 -17.86
C VAL A 9 -14.15 -13.56 -16.90
N LEU A 10 -13.92 -14.45 -15.93
CA LEU A 10 -12.94 -14.27 -14.86
C LEU A 10 -11.50 -14.07 -15.35
N PRO A 11 -11.01 -14.76 -16.40
CA PRO A 11 -9.65 -14.53 -16.93
C PRO A 11 -9.40 -13.10 -17.41
N TYR A 12 -10.42 -12.45 -18.00
CA TYR A 12 -10.32 -11.05 -18.42
C TYR A 12 -10.21 -10.12 -17.20
N ILE A 13 -10.99 -10.37 -16.14
CA ILE A 13 -10.95 -9.58 -14.91
C ILE A 13 -9.59 -9.73 -14.22
N ILE A 14 -9.06 -10.96 -14.13
CA ILE A 14 -7.74 -11.24 -13.56
C ILE A 14 -6.67 -10.45 -14.32
N SER A 15 -6.69 -10.49 -15.65
CA SER A 15 -5.72 -9.77 -16.49
C SER A 15 -5.75 -8.27 -16.26
N VAL A 16 -6.95 -7.67 -16.15
CA VAL A 16 -7.11 -6.24 -15.86
C VAL A 16 -6.54 -5.89 -14.49
N LEU A 17 -6.81 -6.70 -13.46
CA LEU A 17 -6.28 -6.48 -12.11
C LEU A 17 -4.74 -6.56 -12.07
N GLU A 18 -4.15 -7.53 -12.77
CA GLU A 18 -2.68 -7.64 -12.89
C GLU A 18 -2.09 -6.41 -13.58
N ILE A 19 -2.70 -5.93 -14.68
CA ILE A 19 -2.26 -4.73 -15.39
C ILE A 19 -2.34 -3.50 -14.49
N MET A 20 -3.42 -3.32 -13.74
CA MET A 20 -3.55 -2.21 -12.78
C MET A 20 -2.44 -2.22 -11.75
N GLY A 21 -2.14 -3.39 -11.17
CA GLY A 21 -1.03 -3.55 -10.23
C GLY A 21 0.31 -3.12 -10.84
N ILE A 22 0.61 -3.59 -12.04
CA ILE A 22 1.84 -3.24 -12.77
C ILE A 22 1.93 -1.73 -13.03
N LEU A 23 0.84 -1.09 -13.49
CA LEU A 23 0.80 0.34 -13.74
C LEU A 23 1.09 1.16 -12.48
N ILE A 24 0.53 0.76 -11.34
CA ILE A 24 0.75 1.44 -10.07
C ILE A 24 2.21 1.32 -9.63
N VAL A 25 2.84 0.14 -9.79
CA VAL A 25 4.27 -0.03 -9.50
C VAL A 25 5.10 0.91 -10.37
N ILE A 26 4.86 0.92 -11.68
CA ILE A 26 5.61 1.75 -12.63
C ILE A 26 5.47 3.24 -12.27
N TRP A 27 4.24 3.70 -12.04
CA TRP A 27 3.96 5.09 -11.70
C TRP A 27 4.64 5.51 -10.39
N SER A 28 4.52 4.67 -9.36
CA SER A 28 5.09 4.93 -8.03
C SER A 28 6.62 4.94 -8.08
N ALA A 29 7.22 4.00 -8.80
CA ALA A 29 8.66 3.92 -9.01
C ALA A 29 9.19 5.14 -9.79
N CYS A 30 8.53 5.49 -10.90
CA CYS A 30 8.90 6.65 -11.70
C CYS A 30 8.85 7.94 -10.88
N LYS A 31 7.75 8.16 -10.14
CA LYS A 31 7.58 9.34 -9.29
C LYS A 31 8.61 9.40 -8.16
N ALA A 32 8.87 8.29 -7.48
CA ALA A 32 9.88 8.22 -6.44
C ALA A 32 11.29 8.48 -7.00
N PHE A 33 11.61 7.92 -8.17
CA PHE A 33 12.89 8.10 -8.82
C PHE A 33 13.12 9.53 -9.32
N LEU A 34 12.10 10.15 -9.93
CA LEU A 34 12.17 11.56 -10.34
C LEU A 34 12.40 12.48 -9.14
N GLN A 35 11.69 12.25 -8.04
CA GLN A 35 11.92 13.00 -6.80
C GLN A 35 13.31 12.73 -6.23
N TYR A 36 13.83 11.50 -6.31
CA TYR A 36 15.19 11.17 -5.84
C TYR A 36 16.27 11.96 -6.57
N ILE A 37 16.16 12.02 -7.91
CA ILE A 37 17.08 12.80 -8.75
C ILE A 37 16.95 14.28 -8.41
N GLN A 38 15.75 14.84 -8.38
CA GLN A 38 15.54 16.26 -8.04
C GLN A 38 16.08 16.60 -6.65
N ASN A 39 15.91 15.70 -5.69
CA ASN A 39 16.32 15.91 -4.31
C ASN A 39 17.85 15.86 -4.14
N THR A 40 18.52 14.99 -4.88
CA THR A 40 20.00 14.94 -4.96
C THR A 40 20.58 16.26 -5.49
N PHE A 41 19.88 16.93 -6.42
CA PHE A 41 20.29 18.23 -6.94
C PHE A 41 19.90 19.43 -6.05
N PHE A 42 18.78 19.37 -5.31
CA PHE A 42 18.22 20.53 -4.58
C PHE A 42 18.27 20.44 -3.03
N LYS A 43 18.90 19.43 -2.42
CA LYS A 43 19.07 19.27 -0.96
C LYS A 43 17.79 19.56 -0.14
N LYS A 44 16.69 18.89 -0.46
CA LYS A 44 15.48 18.88 0.39
C LYS A 44 15.42 17.54 1.15
N ASN A 45 14.75 17.47 2.29
CA ASN A 45 14.51 16.21 3.00
C ASN A 45 13.02 15.92 2.86
N TYR A 46 12.65 15.11 1.87
CA TYR A 46 11.28 14.62 1.69
C TYR A 46 11.24 13.11 1.93
N ASP A 47 10.15 12.65 2.55
CA ASP A 47 9.87 11.24 2.84
C ASP A 47 9.54 10.45 1.56
N LEU A 48 10.51 10.34 0.64
CA LEU A 48 10.42 9.56 -0.61
C LEU A 48 9.97 8.12 -0.35
N GLN A 49 10.42 7.55 0.76
CA GLN A 49 10.19 6.18 1.15
C GLN A 49 8.70 5.90 1.41
N PHE A 50 7.96 6.86 1.97
CA PHE A 50 6.54 6.69 2.26
C PHE A 50 5.70 6.55 0.98
N LEU A 51 5.95 7.42 -0.02
CA LEU A 51 5.19 7.42 -1.26
C LEU A 51 5.42 6.14 -2.07
N PHE A 52 6.66 5.69 -2.16
CA PHE A 52 7.01 4.45 -2.84
C PHE A 52 6.45 3.22 -2.11
N ALA A 53 6.61 3.15 -0.79
CA ALA A 53 6.08 2.05 0.03
C ALA A 53 4.54 1.95 -0.07
N THR A 54 3.86 3.09 -0.06
CA THR A 54 2.39 3.13 -0.22
C THR A 54 1.97 2.64 -1.60
N GLY A 55 2.63 3.11 -2.66
CA GLY A 55 2.35 2.68 -4.03
C GLY A 55 2.58 1.18 -4.25
N LEU A 56 3.68 0.65 -3.71
CA LEU A 56 3.95 -0.79 -3.72
C LEU A 56 2.88 -1.58 -2.96
N ALA A 57 2.48 -1.12 -1.77
CA ALA A 57 1.44 -1.77 -0.98
C ALA A 57 0.11 -1.82 -1.74
N THR A 58 -0.28 -0.74 -2.43
CA THR A 58 -1.50 -0.71 -3.25
C THR A 58 -1.40 -1.67 -4.44
N ALA A 59 -0.28 -1.69 -5.17
CA ALA A 59 -0.08 -2.63 -6.28
C ALA A 59 -0.20 -4.10 -5.83
N LEU A 60 0.28 -4.39 -4.62
CA LEU A 60 0.19 -5.71 -4.00
C LEU A 60 -1.26 -6.12 -3.69
N GLU A 61 -2.16 -5.19 -3.35
CA GLU A 61 -3.60 -5.49 -3.22
C GLU A 61 -4.22 -5.91 -4.53
N PHE A 62 -3.92 -5.19 -5.62
CA PHE A 62 -4.44 -5.53 -6.94
C PHE A 62 -3.93 -6.90 -7.39
N LYS A 63 -2.66 -7.21 -7.14
CA LYS A 63 -2.08 -8.51 -7.44
C LYS A 63 -2.72 -9.63 -6.60
N MET A 64 -2.91 -9.40 -5.30
CA MET A 64 -3.64 -10.33 -4.44
C MET A 64 -5.07 -10.57 -4.89
N ALA A 65 -5.79 -9.50 -5.30
CA ALA A 65 -7.15 -9.63 -5.82
C ALA A 65 -7.16 -10.52 -7.07
N ALA A 66 -6.24 -10.31 -8.02
CA ALA A 66 -6.11 -11.15 -9.20
C ALA A 66 -5.85 -12.63 -8.85
N GLU A 67 -4.97 -12.86 -7.87
CA GLU A 67 -4.60 -14.19 -7.40
C GLU A 67 -5.77 -14.89 -6.68
N ILE A 68 -6.55 -14.17 -5.86
CA ILE A 68 -7.82 -14.67 -5.29
C ILE A 68 -8.77 -15.11 -6.40
N LEU A 69 -9.00 -14.25 -7.42
CA LEU A 69 -9.90 -14.60 -8.51
C LEU A 69 -9.40 -15.84 -9.29
N LYS A 70 -8.09 -16.04 -9.40
CA LYS A 70 -7.48 -17.21 -10.03
C LYS A 70 -7.77 -18.50 -9.24
N THR A 71 -7.75 -18.45 -7.90
CA THR A 71 -8.15 -19.58 -7.04
C THR A 71 -9.62 -19.96 -7.19
N VAL A 72 -10.51 -19.01 -7.47
CA VAL A 72 -11.93 -19.28 -7.71
C VAL A 72 -12.13 -20.09 -9.00
N LEU A 73 -11.23 -19.90 -9.98
CA LEU A 73 -11.23 -20.63 -11.24
C LEU A 73 -10.69 -22.07 -11.10
N VAL A 74 -9.55 -22.24 -10.42
CA VAL A 74 -8.77 -23.50 -10.45
C VAL A 74 -8.81 -24.28 -9.12
N ARG A 75 -9.33 -23.69 -8.04
CA ARG A 75 -9.35 -24.25 -6.67
C ARG A 75 -8.00 -24.82 -6.23
N ASP A 76 -6.96 -24.00 -6.21
CA ASP A 76 -5.63 -24.40 -5.74
C ASP A 76 -5.37 -23.96 -4.28
N ILE A 77 -5.11 -24.93 -3.40
CA ILE A 77 -4.92 -24.71 -1.96
C ILE A 77 -3.60 -24.00 -1.68
N LYS A 78 -2.59 -24.13 -2.56
CA LYS A 78 -1.30 -23.45 -2.40
C LYS A 78 -1.41 -21.94 -2.54
N GLU A 79 -2.26 -21.48 -3.45
CA GLU A 79 -2.50 -20.06 -3.69
C GLU A 79 -3.22 -19.40 -2.49
N LEU A 80 -4.14 -20.12 -1.83
CA LEU A 80 -4.82 -19.64 -0.62
C LEU A 80 -3.84 -19.40 0.54
N ILE A 81 -2.82 -20.24 0.68
CA ILE A 81 -1.76 -20.10 1.69
C ILE A 81 -0.88 -18.88 1.38
N MET A 82 -0.50 -18.69 0.11
CA MET A 82 0.25 -17.51 -0.34
C MET A 82 -0.51 -16.21 -0.02
N LEU A 83 -1.81 -16.18 -0.28
CA LEU A 83 -2.66 -15.04 0.06
C LEU A 83 -2.66 -14.74 1.57
N GLY A 84 -2.82 -15.77 2.41
CA GLY A 84 -2.77 -15.63 3.86
C GLY A 84 -1.46 -15.02 4.36
N ALA A 85 -0.33 -15.47 3.79
CA ALA A 85 1.00 -14.94 4.13
C ALA A 85 1.14 -13.44 3.77
N VAL A 86 0.63 -13.02 2.62
CA VAL A 86 0.70 -11.62 2.19
C VAL A 86 -0.22 -10.71 3.03
N ILE A 87 -1.41 -11.18 3.41
CA ILE A 87 -2.30 -10.43 4.32
C ILE A 87 -1.62 -10.19 5.67
N ILE A 88 -0.97 -11.20 6.23
CA ILE A 88 -0.19 -11.08 7.47
C ILE A 88 0.92 -10.05 7.29
N LEU A 89 1.68 -10.13 6.20
CA LEU A 89 2.75 -9.17 5.89
C LEU A 89 2.22 -7.73 5.79
N ARG A 90 1.06 -7.54 5.15
CA ARG A 90 0.40 -6.23 5.02
C ARG A 90 0.02 -5.65 6.39
N ALA A 91 -0.52 -6.49 7.28
CA ALA A 91 -0.84 -6.07 8.65
C ALA A 91 0.42 -5.63 9.39
N LEU A 92 1.51 -6.39 9.28
CA LEU A 92 2.79 -6.06 9.91
C LEU A 92 3.37 -4.73 9.40
N VAL A 93 3.47 -4.54 8.08
CA VAL A 93 3.99 -3.29 7.49
C VAL A 93 3.13 -2.08 7.88
N THR A 94 1.81 -2.23 7.85
CA THR A 94 0.87 -1.15 8.24
C THR A 94 1.05 -0.78 9.73
N ILE A 95 1.23 -1.78 10.59
CA ILE A 95 1.47 -1.57 12.03
C ILE A 95 2.80 -0.87 12.26
N LEU A 96 3.89 -1.31 11.61
CA LEU A 96 5.20 -0.68 11.71
C LEU A 96 5.17 0.79 11.28
N LEU A 97 4.52 1.08 10.16
CA LEU A 97 4.36 2.44 9.65
C LEU A 97 3.54 3.32 10.61
N ARG A 98 2.49 2.77 11.22
CA ARG A 98 1.70 3.49 12.23
C ARG A 98 2.52 3.83 13.47
N PHE A 99 3.45 2.96 13.88
CA PHE A 99 4.37 3.23 14.98
C PHE A 99 5.36 4.34 14.63
N GLU A 100 5.93 4.30 13.43
CA GLU A 100 6.86 5.32 12.94
C GLU A 100 6.19 6.70 12.86
N ILE A 101 4.99 6.79 12.30
CA ILE A 101 4.23 8.05 12.20
C ILE A 101 3.80 8.58 13.58
N ARG A 102 3.50 7.70 14.56
CA ARG A 102 3.20 8.12 15.94
C ARG A 102 4.44 8.65 16.67
N GLY A 103 5.62 8.10 16.39
CA GLY A 103 6.89 8.57 16.94
C GLY A 103 7.32 9.94 16.41
N SER A 104 6.96 10.26 15.18
CA SER A 104 7.34 11.52 14.50
C SER A 104 6.33 12.67 14.64
N LYS A 105 5.26 12.53 15.44
CA LYS A 105 4.41 13.69 15.78
C LYS A 105 5.22 14.62 16.71
N PRO A 106 5.52 15.88 16.33
CA PRO A 106 6.01 16.84 17.30
C PRO A 106 4.92 16.98 18.38
N LYS A 107 5.32 16.73 19.63
CA LYS A 107 4.55 16.98 20.84
C LYS A 107 4.01 18.42 20.74
N LYS A 108 2.75 18.60 20.33
CA LYS A 108 2.09 19.90 20.41
C LYS A 108 2.07 20.26 21.90
N ILE A 109 2.87 21.26 22.23
CA ILE A 109 2.98 21.90 23.53
C ILE A 109 1.58 22.38 23.91
N ASN A 110 0.88 21.60 24.74
CA ASN A 110 -0.34 22.01 25.42
C ASN A 110 0.01 22.38 26.87
N GLU A 111 0.91 23.35 27.03
CA GLU A 111 1.28 23.90 28.35
C GLU A 111 1.03 25.42 28.48
N GLU A 112 0.70 26.15 27.42
CA GLU A 112 0.54 27.62 27.49
C GLU A 112 -0.84 28.12 27.94
N ASN A 113 -1.88 27.27 27.98
CA ASN A 113 -3.25 27.72 28.31
C ASN A 113 -3.68 27.48 29.76
N LYS A 114 -2.83 26.90 30.62
CA LYS A 114 -3.19 26.69 32.04
C LYS A 114 -2.67 27.78 32.99
N SER A 115 -1.60 28.51 32.65
CA SER A 115 -1.12 29.63 33.49
C SER A 115 -1.97 30.90 33.35
N ASN A 116 -2.70 31.06 32.23
CA ASN A 116 -3.52 32.25 31.98
C ASN A 116 -4.95 32.16 32.55
N ALA A 117 -5.34 31.00 33.10
CA ALA A 117 -6.65 30.77 33.72
C ALA A 117 -6.60 30.85 35.27
N GLU A 118 -5.42 30.79 35.87
CA GLU A 118 -5.22 30.99 37.32
C GLU A 118 -4.79 32.43 37.67
N SER A 119 -4.60 33.30 36.66
CA SER A 119 -4.22 34.70 36.81
C SER A 119 -5.25 35.70 36.26
N LYS A 120 -6.50 35.27 36.01
CA LYS A 120 -7.62 36.16 35.66
C LYS A 120 -8.80 35.98 36.58
#